data_AF-A0A2J8AE70-F1
#
_entry.id   AF-A0A2J8AE70-F1
#
_cell.length_a   1.000
_cell.length_b   1.000
_cell.length_c   1.000
_cell.angle_alpha   90.00
_cell.angle_beta   90.00
_cell.angle_gamma   90.00
#
_symmetry.space_group_name_H-M   'P 1'
#
loop_
_entity.id
_entity.type
_entity.pdbx_description
1 polymer ?
#
loop_
_entity_poly.entity_id
_entity_poly.type
_entity_poly.pdbx_seq_one_letter_code
_entity_poly.pdbx_strand_id
1 'polypeptide(L)' 'DEPVGGALVARGCTLVVSLFSMHRHPAIWPAPDEWLPQRWPNAFLPFGLGPRGCIGRNFALLNMQ' A
#
# COMPACT_ATOMS: atom_id res chain seq x y z
N ASP A 1 2.22 -13.27 -20.74
CA ASP A 1 3.05 -12.48 -19.84
C ASP A 1 2.67 -11.02 -19.99
N GLU A 2 1.71 -10.55 -19.20
CA GLU A 2 1.40 -9.11 -19.17
C GLU A 2 2.52 -8.37 -18.43
N PRO A 3 3.02 -7.25 -18.97
CA PRO A 3 4.08 -6.48 -18.33
C PRO A 3 3.57 -5.80 -17.06
N VAL A 4 4.32 -5.93 -15.96
CA VAL A 4 4.04 -5.24 -14.70
C VAL A 4 4.76 -3.89 -14.74
N GLY A 5 4.01 -2.78 -14.74
CA GLY A 5 4.60 -1.44 -14.80
C GLY A 5 5.47 -1.20 -16.05
N GLY A 6 5.16 -1.87 -17.16
CA GLY A 6 5.95 -1.81 -18.39
C GLY A 6 7.15 -2.75 -18.46
N ALA A 7 7.44 -3.51 -17.39
CA ALA A 7 8.53 -4.48 -17.35
C ALA A 7 8.01 -5.92 -17.53
N LEU A 8 8.75 -6.73 -18.30
CA LEU A 8 8.51 -8.17 -18.37
C LEU A 8 9.04 -8.84 -17.09
N VAL A 9 8.17 -9.61 -16.43
CA VAL A 9 8.52 -10.36 -15.21
C VAL A 9 8.68 -11.82 -15.58
N ALA A 10 9.88 -12.38 -15.35
CA ALA A 10 10.14 -13.78 -15.63
C ALA A 10 9.34 -14.69 -14.68
N ARG A 11 8.93 -15.85 -15.19
CA ARG A 11 8.30 -16.91 -14.39
C ARG A 11 9.21 -17.30 -13.22
N GLY A 12 8.63 -17.42 -12.03
CA GLY A 12 9.36 -17.82 -10.82
C GLY A 12 10.03 -16.66 -10.08
N CYS A 13 9.99 -15.44 -10.60
CA CYS A 13 10.45 -14.26 -9.87
C CYS A 13 9.55 -13.97 -8.66
N THR A 14 10.18 -13.50 -7.58
CA THR A 14 9.49 -12.92 -6.44
C THR A 14 9.15 -11.46 -6.74
N LEU A 15 7.88 -11.10 -6.57
CA LEU A 15 7.44 -9.71 -6.59
C LEU A 15 7.25 -9.21 -5.16
N VAL A 16 7.76 -8.01 -4.88
CA VAL A 16 7.63 -7.35 -3.59
C VAL A 16 6.89 -6.04 -3.79
N VAL A 17 5.78 -5.86 -3.05
CA VAL A 17 5.03 -4.60 -3.02
C VAL A 17 5.48 -3.82 -1.80
N SER A 18 6.21 -2.73 -2.02
CA SER A 18 6.65 -1.85 -0.93
C SER A 18 5.53 -0.91 -0.52
N LEU A 19 4.76 -1.28 0.50
CA LEU A 19 3.76 -0.39 1.11
C LEU A 19 4.39 0.90 1.65
N PHE A 20 5.61 0.81 2.17
CA PHE A 20 6.36 1.98 2.64
C PHE A 20 6.59 3.01 1.53
N SER A 21 7.10 2.55 0.37
CA SER A 21 7.32 3.42 -0.79
C SER A 21 6.01 3.96 -1.35
N MET A 22 4.97 3.12 -1.42
CA MET A 22 3.65 3.55 -1.89
C MET A 22 3.02 4.61 -0.98
N HIS A 23 3.13 4.47 0.34
CA HIS A 23 2.60 5.44 1.31
C HIS A 23 3.40 6.75 1.38
N ARG A 24 4.53 6.83 0.67
CA ARG A 24 5.39 8.02 0.59
C ARG A 24 5.59 8.53 -0.83
N HIS A 25 4.91 7.94 -1.81
CA HIS A 25 5.08 8.33 -3.20
C HIS A 25 4.50 9.74 -3.42
N PRO A 26 5.29 10.75 -3.83
CA PRO A 26 4.86 12.14 -3.87
C PRO A 26 3.74 12.42 -4.88
N ALA A 27 3.59 11.57 -5.92
CA ALA A 27 2.47 11.68 -6.85
C ALA A 27 1.11 11.28 -6.25
N ILE A 28 1.11 10.60 -5.09
CA ILE A 28 -0.11 10.17 -4.37
C ILE A 28 -0.26 10.97 -3.08
N TRP A 29 0.86 11.28 -2.42
CA TRP A 29 0.92 11.90 -1.11
C TRP A 29 1.68 13.24 -1.18
N PRO A 30 0.98 14.39 -1.25
CA PRO A 30 1.62 15.69 -1.08
C PRO A 30 2.27 15.79 0.30
N ALA A 31 3.52 16.28 0.37
CA ALA A 31 4.33 16.32 1.59
C ALA A 31 4.39 14.95 2.32
N PRO A 32 4.90 13.88 1.68
CA PRO A 32 4.74 12.50 2.13
C PRO A 32 5.33 12.22 3.52
N ASP A 33 6.37 12.96 3.90
CA ASP A 33 7.07 12.80 5.18
C ASP A 33 6.47 13.65 6.32
N GLU A 34 5.51 14.53 6.01
CA GLU A 34 4.79 15.30 7.01
C GLU A 34 3.63 14.51 7.62
N TRP A 35 3.45 14.67 8.93
CA TRP A 35 2.29 14.16 9.65
C TRP A 35 1.10 15.08 9.45
N LEU A 36 0.16 14.65 8.60
CA LEU A 36 -1.06 15.38 8.28
C LEU A 36 -2.28 14.51 8.63
N PRO A 37 -2.81 14.60 9.87
CA PRO A 37 -3.92 13.76 10.35
C PRO A 37 -5.17 13.80 9.47
N GLN A 38 -5.37 14.90 8.73
CA GLN A 38 -6.54 15.12 7.88
C GLN A 38 -6.36 14.51 6.47
N ARG A 39 -5.18 13.96 6.14
CA ARG A 39 -4.88 13.37 4.82
C ARG A 39 -5.32 11.91 4.74
N TRP A 40 -6.47 11.66 4.13
CA TRP A 40 -7.05 10.30 3.97
C TRP A 40 -7.35 9.97 2.51
N PRO A 41 -6.34 9.75 1.65
CA PRO A 41 -6.58 9.27 0.29
C PRO A 41 -6.93 7.77 0.28
N ASN A 42 -7.67 7.34 -0.75
CA ASN A 42 -8.02 5.93 -1.01
C ASN A 42 -6.79 5.02 -1.29
N ALA A 43 -5.57 5.54 -1.17
CA ALA A 43 -4.31 4.84 -1.36
C ALA A 43 -3.66 4.39 -0.03
N PHE A 44 -4.26 4.71 1.12
CA PHE A 44 -3.79 4.20 2.42
C PHE A 44 -4.13 2.71 2.56
N LEU A 45 -3.12 1.86 2.60
CA LEU A 45 -3.25 0.40 2.61
C LEU A 45 -2.43 -0.25 3.74
N PRO A 46 -2.61 0.16 5.01
CA PRO A 46 -1.82 -0.37 6.15
C PRO A 46 -2.08 -1.85 6.42
N PHE A 47 -3.21 -2.38 5.92
CA PHE A 47 -3.65 -3.75 6.10
C PHE A 47 -3.68 -4.55 4.79
N GLY A 48 -3.07 -4.02 3.72
CA GLY A 48 -3.14 -4.61 2.38
C GLY A 48 -4.54 -4.56 1.75
N LEU A 49 -4.69 -5.15 0.57
CA LEU A 49 -5.93 -5.19 -0.21
C LEU A 49 -6.10 -6.58 -0.86
N GLY A 50 -7.35 -6.91 -1.20
CA GLY A 50 -7.69 -8.12 -1.96
C GLY A 50 -7.75 -9.38 -1.09
N PRO A 51 -7.69 -10.57 -1.72
CA PRO A 51 -7.91 -11.85 -1.04
C PRO A 51 -6.90 -12.17 0.07
N ARG A 52 -5.77 -11.46 0.09
CA ARG A 52 -4.66 -11.64 1.04
C ARG A 52 -4.52 -10.46 2.00
N GLY A 53 -5.57 -9.64 2.13
CA GLY A 53 -5.63 -8.56 3.12
C GLY A 53 -5.50 -9.08 4.55
N CYS A 54 -5.07 -8.22 5.47
CA CYS A 54 -4.89 -8.57 6.87
C CYS A 54 -6.22 -8.99 7.50
N ILE A 55 -6.27 -10.23 8.00
CA ILE A 55 -7.43 -10.77 8.73
C ILE A 55 -7.75 -9.97 10.00
N GLY A 56 -6.72 -9.35 10.61
CA GLY A 56 -6.84 -8.55 11.82
C GLY A 56 -7.26 -7.10 11.61
N ARG A 57 -7.55 -6.67 10.36
CA ARG A 57 -7.88 -5.26 10.04
C ARG A 57 -8.95 -4.68 10.97
N ASN A 58 -10.07 -5.38 11.11
CA ASN A 58 -11.20 -4.87 11.89
C ASN A 58 -10.87 -4.80 13.38
N PHE A 59 -10.16 -5.81 13.91
CA PHE A 59 -9.69 -5.80 15.28
C PHE A 59 -8.73 -4.64 15.54
N ALA A 60 -7.74 -4.43 14.67
CA ALA A 60 -6.80 -3.33 14.79
C ALA A 60 -7.51 -1.96 14.79
N LEU A 61 -8.44 -1.73 13.86
CA LEU A 61 -9.20 -0.49 13.79
C LEU A 61 -10.10 -0.24 15.01
N LEU A 62 -10.63 -1.30 15.63
CA LEU A 62 -11.39 -1.19 16.88
C LEU A 62 -10.51 -0.72 18.05
N ASN A 63 -9.25 -1.16 18.09
CA ASN A 63 -8.31 -0.83 19.18
C ASN A 63 -7.51 0.47 18.95
N MET A 64 -7.65 1.11 17.79
CA MET A 64 -6.99 2.39 17.46
C MET A 64 -7.92 3.59 17.64
N GLN A 65 -9.02 3.41 18.37
CA GLN A 65 -9.91 4.49 18.84
C GLN A 65 -9.39 5.03 20.18
#